data_AF-G0M0U0-F1
#
_entry.id   AF-G0M0U0-F1
#
_cell.length_a   1.000
_cell.length_b   1.000
_cell.length_c   1.000
_cell.angle_alpha   90.00
_cell.angle_beta   90.00
_cell.angle_gamma   90.00
#
_symmetry.space_group_name_H-M   'P 1'
#
loop_
_entity.id
_entity.type
_entity.pdbx_description
1 polymer ?
#
loop_
_entity_poly.entity_id
_entity_poly.type
_entity_poly.pdbx_seq_one_letter_code
_entity_poly.pdbx_strand_id
1 'polypeptide(L)' 'MDDVKATVLSILQDLTGEDVSSNMDANLFDEGILDSMGSVQLLLELQNQLGIEVPVSEFERSEWETPAKIVAKVASLQ' A
#
# COMPACT_ATOMS: atom_id res chain seq x y z
N MET A 1 12.10 3.21 -10.57
CA MET A 1 11.90 3.59 -9.14
C MET A 1 10.61 4.39 -8.99
N ASP A 2 10.32 5.32 -9.90
CA ASP A 2 9.03 6.04 -9.93
C ASP A 2 7.82 5.15 -10.26
N ASP A 3 8.01 4.07 -11.03
CA ASP A 3 6.92 3.16 -11.43
C ASP A 3 6.27 2.46 -10.23
N VAL A 4 7.06 1.95 -9.27
CA VAL A 4 6.53 1.30 -8.06
C VAL A 4 5.67 2.27 -7.26
N LYS A 5 6.19 3.48 -7.03
CA LYS A 5 5.46 4.50 -6.29
C LYS A 5 4.14 4.83 -6.98
N ALA A 6 4.15 5.06 -8.29
CA ALA A 6 2.95 5.36 -9.05
C ALA A 6 1.93 4.21 -8.98
N THR A 7 2.37 2.96 -9.15
CA THR A 7 1.52 1.78 -9.08
C THR A 7 0.91 1.60 -7.68
N VAL A 8 1.71 1.68 -6.62
CA VAL A 8 1.23 1.57 -5.24
C VAL A 8 0.19 2.66 -4.94
N LEU A 9 0.45 3.90 -5.34
CA LEU A 9 -0.49 5.01 -5.14
C LEU A 9 -1.78 4.82 -5.93
N SER A 10 -1.71 4.33 -7.16
CA SER A 10 -2.89 3.98 -7.96
C SER A 10 -3.71 2.91 -7.26
N ILE A 11 -3.08 1.84 -6.79
CA ILE A 11 -3.77 0.76 -6.07
C ILE A 11 -4.44 1.32 -4.80
N LEU A 12 -3.72 2.11 -3.99
CA LEU A 12 -4.30 2.71 -2.80
C LEU A 12 -5.50 3.61 -3.15
N GLN A 13 -5.42 4.41 -4.21
CA GLN A 13 -6.53 5.23 -4.67
C GLN A 13 -7.72 4.39 -5.14
N ASP A 14 -7.49 3.30 -5.88
CA ASP A 14 -8.55 2.40 -6.33
C ASP A 14 -9.23 1.67 -5.16
N LEU A 15 -8.48 1.32 -4.12
CA LEU A 15 -8.98 0.62 -2.94
C LEU A 15 -9.73 1.52 -1.98
N THR A 16 -9.23 2.74 -1.79
CA THR A 16 -9.71 3.67 -0.76
C THR A 16 -10.67 4.72 -1.32
N GLY A 17 -10.64 4.93 -2.65
CA GLY A 17 -11.39 5.98 -3.33
C GLY A 17 -10.79 7.38 -3.14
N GLU A 18 -9.68 7.50 -2.41
CA GLU A 18 -9.05 8.78 -2.08
C GLU A 18 -7.62 8.88 -2.62
N ASP A 19 -7.25 10.08 -3.06
CA ASP A 19 -5.88 10.35 -3.50
C ASP A 19 -4.97 10.53 -2.28
N VAL A 20 -4.25 9.46 -1.93
CA VAL A 20 -3.29 9.47 -0.82
C VAL A 20 -1.90 9.98 -1.23
N SER A 21 -1.69 10.31 -2.51
CA SER A 21 -0.40 10.79 -3.03
C SER A 21 -0.01 12.15 -2.46
N SER A 22 -1.02 12.94 -2.07
CA SER A 22 -0.85 14.24 -1.42
C SER A 22 -0.51 14.12 0.07
N ASN A 23 -0.75 12.95 0.69
CA ASN A 23 -0.65 12.71 2.13
C ASN A 23 0.16 11.43 2.43
N MET A 24 1.43 11.42 1.99
CA MET A 24 2.32 10.26 2.07
C MET A 24 2.64 9.81 3.51
N ASP A 25 2.54 10.70 4.49
CA ASP A 25 2.78 10.42 5.91
C ASP A 25 1.49 10.25 6.73
N ALA A 26 0.32 10.32 6.08
CA ALA A 26 -0.95 10.11 6.76
C ALA A 26 -1.17 8.63 7.09
N ASN A 27 -1.70 8.37 8.28
CA ASN A 27 -1.98 7.01 8.72
C ASN A 27 -3.32 6.54 8.14
N LEU A 28 -3.25 5.68 7.13
CA LEU A 28 -4.42 5.17 6.40
C LEU A 28 -5.36 4.37 7.30
N PHE A 29 -4.84 3.68 8.32
CA PHE A 29 -5.65 2.91 9.26
C PHE A 29 -6.34 3.81 10.29
N ASP A 30 -5.61 4.79 10.84
CA ASP A 30 -6.18 5.71 11.84
C ASP A 30 -7.23 6.64 11.22
N GLU A 31 -7.02 7.07 9.97
CA GLU A 31 -8.00 7.88 9.23
C GLU A 31 -9.19 7.05 8.72
N GLY A 32 -9.14 5.71 8.84
CA GLY A 32 -10.18 4.81 8.35
C GLY A 32 -10.23 4.72 6.82
N ILE A 33 -9.16 5.15 6.14
CA ILE A 33 -8.99 5.08 4.69
C ILE A 33 -8.74 3.63 4.27
N LEU A 34 -7.92 2.89 5.04
CA LEU A 34 -7.58 1.49 4.78
C LEU A 34 -8.06 0.57 5.92
N ASP A 35 -8.92 -0.37 5.56
CA ASP A 35 -9.41 -1.41 6.45
C ASP A 35 -8.64 -2.73 6.33
N SER A 36 -8.95 -3.70 7.19
CA SER A 36 -8.36 -5.05 7.12
C SER A 36 -8.61 -5.76 5.78
N MET A 37 -9.76 -5.55 5.14
CA MET A 37 -9.99 -6.07 3.79
C MET A 37 -9.21 -5.29 2.73
N GLY A 38 -9.14 -3.96 2.84
CA GLY A 38 -8.36 -3.11 1.95
C GLY A 38 -6.87 -3.50 1.95
N SER A 39 -6.31 -3.80 3.13
CA SER A 39 -4.93 -4.30 3.22
C SER A 39 -4.71 -5.64 2.51
N VAL A 40 -5.66 -6.57 2.58
CA VAL A 40 -5.53 -7.86 1.87
C VAL A 40 -5.62 -7.64 0.35
N GLN A 41 -6.55 -6.79 -0.10
CA GLN A 41 -6.72 -6.44 -1.50
C GLN A 41 -5.46 -5.75 -2.04
N LEU A 42 -4.84 -4.86 -1.26
CA LEU A 42 -3.56 -4.22 -1.57
C LEU A 42 -2.48 -5.28 -1.86
N LEU A 43 -2.31 -6.28 -0.99
CA LEU A 43 -1.31 -7.33 -1.20
C LEU A 43 -1.55 -8.13 -2.49
N LEU A 44 -2.81 -8.42 -2.81
CA LEU A 44 -3.18 -9.11 -4.05
C LEU A 44 -2.86 -8.26 -5.30
N GLU A 45 -3.20 -6.98 -5.26
CA GLU A 45 -2.91 -6.06 -6.37
C GLU A 45 -1.40 -5.86 -6.55
N LEU A 46 -0.62 -5.79 -5.46
CA LEU A 46 0.84 -5.74 -5.54
C LEU A 46 1.43 -7.00 -6.19
N GLN A 47 0.89 -8.18 -5.87
CA GLN A 47 1.29 -9.42 -6.53
C GLN A 47 0.94 -9.41 -8.02
N ASN A 48 -0.25 -8.92 -8.37
CA ASN A 48 -0.74 -8.93 -9.76
C ASN A 48 -0.03 -7.88 -10.65
N GLN A 49 0.19 -6.67 -10.11
CA GLN A 49 0.74 -5.53 -10.85
C GLN A 49 2.28 -5.51 -10.84
N LEU A 50 2.89 -5.85 -9.70
CA LEU A 50 4.33 -5.76 -9.50
C LEU A 50 5.01 -7.13 -9.38
N GLY A 51 4.26 -8.22 -9.24
CA GLY A 51 4.83 -9.55 -8.99
C GLY A 51 5.32 -9.74 -7.55
N ILE A 52 4.96 -8.85 -6.63
CA ILE A 52 5.45 -8.88 -5.24
C ILE A 52 4.44 -9.63 -4.37
N GLU A 53 4.85 -10.79 -3.86
CA GLU A 53 4.04 -11.59 -2.95
C GLU A 53 4.45 -11.31 -1.50
N VAL A 54 3.56 -10.65 -0.76
CA VAL A 54 3.75 -10.40 0.68
C VAL A 54 2.84 -11.34 1.45
N PRO A 55 3.38 -12.24 2.29
CA PRO A 55 2.58 -13.08 3.16
C PRO A 55 1.82 -12.21 4.17
N VAL A 56 0.54 -12.53 4.41
CA VAL A 56 -0.24 -11.86 5.47
C VAL A 56 0.41 -12.03 6.85
N SER A 57 1.19 -13.10 7.06
CA SER A 57 1.97 -13.30 8.28
C SER A 57 3.13 -12.30 8.45
N GLU A 58 3.65 -11.75 7.36
CA GLU A 58 4.68 -10.69 7.37
C GLU A 58 4.07 -9.28 7.26
N PHE A 59 2.75 -9.20 7.14
CA PHE A 59 2.05 -7.93 7.07
C PHE A 59 1.98 -7.26 8.45
N GLU A 60 2.89 -6.33 8.70
CA GLU A 60 2.87 -5.50 9.90
C GLU A 60 2.20 -4.16 9.64
N ARG A 61 1.05 -3.88 10.26
CA ARG A 61 0.33 -2.60 10.08
C ARG A 61 1.23 -1.38 10.28
N SER A 62 2.14 -1.39 11.25
CA SER A 62 3.10 -0.30 11.50
C SER A 62 4.10 -0.05 10.37
N GLU A 63 4.35 -1.04 9.52
CA GLU A 63 5.19 -0.90 8.31
C GLU A 63 4.36 -0.52 7.07
N TRP A 64 3.03 -0.58 7.15
CA TRP A 64 2.12 -0.32 6.04
C TRP A 64 1.10 0.79 6.37
N GLU A 65 1.29 1.50 7.48
CA GLU A 65 0.33 2.47 7.99
C GLU A 65 0.28 3.77 7.18
N THR A 66 1.35 4.11 6.46
CA THR A 66 1.39 5.31 5.60
C THR A 66 1.74 4.95 4.16
N PRO A 67 1.24 5.70 3.16
CA PRO A 67 1.61 5.48 1.76
C PRO A 67 3.13 5.48 1.53
N ALA A 68 3.88 6.34 2.23
CA ALA A 68 5.34 6.39 2.16
C ALA A 68 5.98 5.06 2.59
N LYS A 69 5.51 4.48 3.70
CA LYS A 69 6.04 3.23 4.21
C LYS A 69 5.70 2.05 3.29
N ILE A 70 4.46 2.00 2.80
CA ILE A 70 4.03 0.99 1.81
C ILE A 70 4.94 1.04 0.59
N VAL A 71 5.09 2.21 -0.02
CA VAL A 71 5.96 2.39 -1.20
C VAL A 71 7.40 1.96 -0.90
N ALA A 72 7.95 2.36 0.26
CA ALA A 72 9.31 1.98 0.64
C ALA A 72 9.46 0.47 0.86
N LYS A 73 8.46 -0.18 1.47
CA LYS A 73 8.44 -1.63 1.70
C LYS A 73 8.38 -2.38 0.39
N VAL A 74 7.44 -2.00 -0.49
CA VAL A 74 7.28 -2.59 -1.82
C VAL A 74 8.54 -2.39 -2.67
N ALA A 75 9.12 -1.19 -2.67
CA ALA A 75 10.36 -0.89 -3.40
C ALA A 75 11.57 -1.67 -2.85
N SER A 76 11.55 -2.09 -1.58
CA SER A 76 12.61 -2.92 -0.98
C SER A 76 12.44 -4.42 -1.27
N LEU A 77 11.23 -4.84 -1.68
CA LEU A 77 10.90 -6.23 -2.02
C LEU A 77 11.05 -6.52 -3.52
N GLN A 78 11.26 -5.48 -4.33
CA GLN A 78 11.50 -5.56 -5.77
C GLN A 78 12.99 -5.75 -6.07
#